data_AF-A0A2H1WKU2-F1
#
_entry.id   AF-A0A2H1WKU2-F1
#
_cell.length_a   1.000
_cell.length_b   1.000
_cell.length_c   1.000
_cell.angle_alpha   90.00
_cell.angle_beta   90.00
_cell.angle_gamma   90.00
#
_symmetry.space_group_name_H-M   'P 1'
#
loop_
_entity.id
_entity.type
_entity.pdbx_description
1 polymer ?
#
loop_
_entity_poly.entity_id
_entity_poly.type
_entity_poly.pdbx_seq_one_letter_code
_entity_poly.pdbx_strand_id
1 'polypeptide(L)'
;ESSMFVSRRRWILKTCGTTTPLRCVRAVLGLARDVAGHARVHNVFYSRREFARPAAQLQPHDNFDSEVKLLDSFFGDGRAYIMGPEKDCWYLYTLLPLEGTVDALEKEHSDASEGGLMEPDQTIEILMSDLDPAVMDIFTRQYSADAAAATRESGIDKIIPGMVIDDFLFDPCGYSMNGVAKDGCYMTIHITPERSCSYVSFESNVPVSSYDEVIARVLQAFRPAKFVLTVFATPVRLSGSVRGPVAEEVPGAGRVLPAGVAALPVLGLRAAVRPVRQVPELRSAPRAPRPRPAAACARRAPAPPTVRAAGGAERRAPRAPAPPPPPAGGAGARGATVVLRDRAARLSDRLTLPFH
;
A
#
# COMPACT_ATOMS: atom_id res chain seq x y z
N GLU A 1 0.16 13.88 -8.80
CA GLU A 1 -1.03 13.49 -8.01
C GLU A 1 -0.67 13.54 -6.52
N SER A 2 -1.44 14.24 -5.68
CA SER A 2 -1.14 14.33 -4.24
C SER A 2 -2.41 14.64 -3.45
N SER A 3 -2.47 14.18 -2.20
CA SER A 3 -3.56 14.45 -1.27
C SER A 3 -3.00 14.95 0.05
N MET A 4 -3.74 15.87 0.68
CA MET A 4 -3.40 16.39 2.00
C MET A 4 -4.68 16.48 2.84
N PHE A 5 -4.67 15.84 4.00
CA PHE A 5 -5.75 15.91 4.98
C PHE A 5 -5.28 16.65 6.21
N VAL A 6 -6.04 17.66 6.63
CA VAL A 6 -5.75 18.47 7.81
C VAL A 6 -6.96 18.40 8.73
N SER A 7 -6.73 17.91 9.95
CA SER A 7 -7.72 17.87 11.02
C SER A 7 -7.17 18.58 12.27
N ARG A 8 -7.94 18.60 13.37
CA ARG A 8 -7.56 19.32 14.60
C ARG A 8 -6.17 18.94 15.14
N ARG A 9 -5.81 17.65 15.08
CA ARG A 9 -4.56 17.10 15.66
C ARG A 9 -3.80 16.14 14.73
N ARG A 10 -4.32 15.88 13.53
CA ARG A 10 -3.72 14.94 12.57
C ARG A 10 -3.54 15.64 11.22
N TRP A 11 -2.35 15.49 10.66
CA TRP A 11 -1.96 15.97 9.35
C TRP A 11 -1.42 14.78 8.54
N ILE A 12 -1.94 14.61 7.32
CA ILE A 12 -1.55 13.53 6.42
C ILE A 12 -1.19 14.19 5.09
N LEU A 13 -0.03 13.83 4.54
CA LEU A 13 0.42 14.25 3.22
C LEU A 13 0.89 13.03 2.43
N LYS A 14 0.26 12.79 1.28
CA LYS A 14 0.63 11.75 0.34
C LYS A 14 0.97 12.38 -1.00
N THR A 15 2.19 12.17 -1.45
CA THR A 15 2.68 12.70 -2.74
C THR A 15 3.27 11.58 -3.59
N CYS A 16 3.39 11.80 -4.89
CA CYS A 16 3.94 10.83 -5.84
C CYS A 16 4.97 11.46 -6.79
N GLY A 17 5.49 10.68 -7.74
CA GLY A 17 6.49 11.15 -8.70
C GLY A 17 7.85 11.40 -8.04
N THR A 18 8.43 12.57 -8.27
CA THR A 18 9.74 12.99 -7.73
C THR A 18 9.65 14.10 -6.68
N THR A 19 8.43 14.32 -6.15
CA THR A 19 8.23 15.25 -5.02
C THR A 19 9.06 14.84 -3.81
N THR A 20 9.40 15.80 -2.95
CA THR A 20 10.24 15.57 -1.77
C THR A 20 9.49 15.85 -0.46
N PRO A 21 8.49 15.02 -0.08
CA PRO A 21 7.56 15.33 1.01
C PRO A 21 8.25 15.59 2.35
N LEU A 22 9.39 14.95 2.65
CA LEU A 22 10.08 15.17 3.93
C LEU A 22 10.70 16.57 4.06
N ARG A 23 10.86 17.31 2.96
CA ARG A 23 11.38 18.69 3.02
C ARG A 23 10.41 19.67 3.67
N CYS A 24 9.11 19.37 3.70
CA CYS A 24 8.13 20.26 4.31
C CYS A 24 8.03 20.10 5.84
N VAL A 25 8.60 19.03 6.42
CA VAL A 25 8.44 18.69 7.85
C VAL A 25 8.77 19.87 8.76
N ARG A 26 9.90 20.56 8.53
CA ARG A 26 10.29 21.74 9.33
C ARG A 26 9.24 22.85 9.30
N ALA A 27 8.69 23.13 8.11
CA ALA A 27 7.68 24.17 7.94
C ALA A 27 6.37 23.78 8.61
N VAL A 28 5.95 22.52 8.47
CA VAL A 28 4.73 21.99 9.10
C VAL A 28 4.84 22.02 10.63
N LEU A 29 5.98 21.62 11.20
CA LEU A 29 6.23 21.71 12.64
C LEU A 29 6.19 23.17 13.14
N GLY A 30 6.75 24.11 12.36
CA GLY A 30 6.64 25.54 12.64
C GLY A 30 5.19 26.02 12.66
N LEU A 31 4.40 25.69 11.64
CA LEU A 31 2.98 26.03 11.57
C LEU A 31 2.17 25.40 12.71
N ALA A 32 2.44 24.13 13.03
CA ALA A 32 1.75 23.43 14.11
C ALA A 32 1.97 24.13 15.46
N ARG A 33 3.20 24.58 15.73
CA ARG A 33 3.55 25.32 16.95
C ARG A 33 2.98 26.74 16.94
N ASP A 34 3.31 27.50 15.90
CA ASP A 34 3.11 28.96 15.88
C ASP A 34 1.66 29.36 15.57
N VAL A 35 0.96 28.57 14.76
CA VAL A 35 -0.42 28.85 14.34
C VAL A 35 -1.43 28.01 15.12
N ALA A 36 -1.16 26.71 15.27
CA ALA A 36 -2.11 25.78 15.88
C ALA A 36 -1.88 25.55 17.39
N GLY A 37 -0.79 26.07 17.96
CA GLY A 37 -0.48 25.94 19.39
C GLY A 37 -0.06 24.53 19.83
N HIS A 38 0.32 23.65 18.89
CA HIS A 38 0.76 22.29 19.18
C HIS A 38 2.27 22.27 19.46
N ALA A 39 2.64 22.13 20.74
CA ALA A 39 4.05 22.15 21.17
C ALA A 39 4.76 20.79 21.06
N ARG A 40 4.02 19.68 20.93
CA ARG A 40 4.57 18.32 20.94
C ARG A 40 3.94 17.49 19.82
N VAL A 41 4.78 16.71 19.13
CA VAL A 41 4.33 15.67 18.19
C VAL A 41 4.08 14.39 18.97
N HIS A 42 2.88 13.83 18.84
CA HIS A 42 2.54 12.58 19.53
C HIS A 42 3.08 11.36 18.78
N ASN A 43 2.73 11.25 17.49
CA ASN A 43 3.12 10.14 16.63
C ASN A 43 3.60 10.68 15.28
N VAL A 44 4.51 9.94 14.65
CA VAL A 44 4.93 10.14 13.27
C VAL A 44 4.81 8.79 12.58
N PHE A 45 4.25 8.79 11.38
CA PHE A 45 4.32 7.65 10.46
C PHE A 45 4.80 8.21 9.13
N TYR A 46 6.00 7.82 8.72
CA TYR A 46 6.49 8.03 7.37
C TYR A 46 6.63 6.67 6.71
N SER A 47 5.93 6.46 5.61
CA SER A 47 5.96 5.18 4.92
C SER A 47 5.93 5.33 3.42
N ARG A 48 6.45 4.30 2.75
CA ARG A 48 6.34 4.14 1.30
C ARG A 48 6.60 2.71 0.89
N ARG A 49 6.04 2.31 -0.25
CA ARG A 49 6.48 1.11 -0.97
C ARG A 49 7.83 1.37 -1.65
N GLU A 50 8.56 0.30 -1.93
CA GLU A 50 9.73 0.33 -2.81
C GLU A 50 9.41 1.08 -4.12
N PHE A 51 10.32 1.95 -4.55
CA PHE A 51 10.10 2.72 -5.77
C PHE A 51 10.32 1.85 -7.00
N ALA A 52 9.50 2.05 -8.03
CA ALA A 52 9.74 1.41 -9.34
C ALA A 52 11.07 1.88 -9.98
N ARG A 53 11.49 3.12 -9.71
CA ARG A 53 12.75 3.72 -10.19
C ARG A 53 13.43 4.52 -9.08
N PRO A 54 14.11 3.86 -8.10
CA PRO A 54 14.75 4.54 -6.98
C PRO A 54 15.78 5.58 -7.41
N ALA A 55 16.55 5.30 -8.47
CA ALA A 55 17.57 6.20 -9.01
C ALA A 55 17.03 7.53 -9.59
N ALA A 56 15.72 7.65 -9.81
CA ALA A 56 15.09 8.89 -10.27
C ALA A 56 14.69 9.82 -9.12
N GLN A 57 14.75 9.35 -7.87
CA GLN A 57 14.33 10.13 -6.71
C GLN A 57 15.40 11.15 -6.31
N LEU A 58 14.93 12.28 -5.77
CA LEU A 58 15.79 13.36 -5.31
C LEU A 58 16.07 13.22 -3.83
N GLN A 59 17.27 13.64 -3.40
CA GLN A 59 17.63 13.75 -1.99
C GLN A 59 16.57 14.56 -1.20
N PRO A 60 16.07 14.04 -0.06
CA PRO A 60 16.58 12.91 0.74
C PRO A 60 15.96 11.53 0.40
N HIS A 61 15.16 11.41 -0.67
CA HIS A 61 14.32 10.25 -0.98
C HIS A 61 14.97 9.22 -1.92
N ASP A 62 16.27 9.35 -2.17
CA ASP A 62 17.03 8.44 -3.02
C ASP A 62 17.26 7.07 -2.36
N ASN A 63 17.22 6.99 -1.03
CA ASN A 63 17.29 5.75 -0.27
C ASN A 63 16.67 5.90 1.13
N PHE A 64 16.25 4.78 1.74
CA PHE A 64 15.56 4.80 3.03
C PHE A 64 16.44 5.28 4.19
N ASP A 65 17.74 4.96 4.19
CA ASP A 65 18.66 5.41 5.24
C ASP A 65 18.77 6.95 5.29
N SER A 66 18.70 7.62 4.13
CA SER A 66 18.73 9.09 4.03
C SER A 66 17.42 9.72 4.53
N GLU A 67 16.30 9.07 4.28
CA GLU A 67 14.98 9.47 4.79
C GLU A 67 14.92 9.37 6.31
N VAL A 68 15.37 8.24 6.87
CA VAL A 68 15.49 8.01 8.32
C VAL A 68 16.41 9.04 8.96
N LYS A 69 17.60 9.27 8.40
CA LYS A 69 18.55 10.25 8.92
C LYS A 69 17.97 11.67 8.99
N LEU A 70 17.18 12.07 7.98
CA LEU A 70 16.51 13.36 8.01
C LEU A 70 15.43 13.39 9.09
N LEU A 71 14.61 12.35 9.21
CA LEU A 71 13.56 12.27 10.22
C LEU A 71 14.14 12.28 11.65
N ASP A 72 15.23 11.56 11.90
CA ASP A 72 15.91 11.57 13.20
C ASP A 72 16.49 12.93 13.55
N SER A 73 16.83 13.78 12.56
CA SER A 73 17.25 15.15 12.83
C SER A 73 16.11 16.02 13.42
N PHE A 74 14.86 15.60 13.28
CA PHE A 74 13.69 16.25 13.88
C PHE A 74 13.23 15.58 15.17
N PHE A 75 13.23 14.25 15.22
CA PHE A 75 12.56 13.49 16.29
C PHE A 75 13.51 12.72 17.21
N GLY A 76 14.72 12.38 16.75
CA GLY A 76 15.79 11.78 17.56
C GLY A 76 15.67 10.29 17.88
N ASP A 77 14.47 9.78 18.20
CA ASP A 77 14.23 8.43 18.73
C ASP A 77 13.37 7.54 17.81
N GLY A 78 13.45 7.77 16.50
CA GLY A 78 12.68 7.01 15.52
C GLY A 78 13.09 5.55 15.38
N ARG A 79 12.14 4.74 14.92
CA ARG A 79 12.33 3.34 14.55
C ARG A 79 12.01 3.14 13.08
N ALA A 80 12.88 2.42 12.40
CA ALA A 80 12.78 2.14 10.98
C ALA A 80 12.58 0.64 10.74
N TYR A 81 11.57 0.30 9.95
CA TYR A 81 11.19 -1.07 9.61
C TYR A 81 11.11 -1.26 8.11
N ILE A 82 11.48 -2.45 7.66
CA ILE A 82 11.30 -2.92 6.28
C ILE A 82 10.45 -4.17 6.34
N MET A 83 9.34 -4.18 5.60
CA MET A 83 8.36 -5.25 5.65
C MET A 83 8.11 -5.81 4.26
N GLY A 84 8.09 -7.15 4.15
CA GLY A 84 7.92 -7.86 2.89
C GLY A 84 9.20 -8.53 2.38
N PRO A 85 9.22 -8.97 1.12
CA PRO A 85 10.37 -9.65 0.52
C PRO A 85 11.53 -8.66 0.27
N GLU A 86 12.69 -9.18 -0.14
CA GLU A 86 13.85 -8.32 -0.48
C GLU A 86 13.56 -7.33 -1.64
N LYS A 87 12.62 -7.69 -2.51
CA LYS A 87 12.07 -6.81 -3.54
C LYS A 87 10.60 -6.61 -3.27
N ASP A 88 10.09 -5.45 -3.63
CA ASP A 88 8.69 -5.08 -3.42
C ASP A 88 8.31 -4.99 -1.92
N CYS A 89 9.22 -4.43 -1.13
CA CYS A 89 9.01 -4.20 0.30
C CYS A 89 8.30 -2.86 0.57
N TRP A 90 7.88 -2.71 1.82
CA TRP A 90 7.30 -1.50 2.38
C TRP A 90 8.16 -0.98 3.51
N TYR A 91 8.47 0.30 3.46
CA TYR A 91 9.32 1.02 4.39
C TYR A 91 8.48 1.81 5.37
N LEU A 92 8.88 1.81 6.63
CA LEU A 92 8.21 2.53 7.72
C LEU A 92 9.20 3.18 8.65
N TYR A 93 9.04 4.46 8.91
CA TYR A 93 9.61 5.15 10.04
C TYR A 93 8.49 5.59 10.99
N THR A 94 8.67 5.34 12.29
CA THR A 94 7.70 5.70 13.33
C THR A 94 8.36 5.98 14.68
N LEU A 95 7.71 6.78 15.53
CA LEU A 95 8.12 6.99 16.94
C LEU A 95 7.51 5.97 17.90
N LEU A 96 6.61 5.12 17.40
CA LEU A 96 6.00 4.04 18.17
C LEU A 96 6.72 2.72 17.83
N PRO A 97 7.29 2.02 18.82
CA PRO A 97 7.82 0.70 18.60
C PRO A 97 6.68 -0.25 18.22
N LEU A 98 6.90 -1.10 17.21
CA LEU A 98 5.94 -2.13 16.82
C LEU A 98 5.92 -3.27 17.84
N GLU A 99 4.74 -3.85 18.11
CA GLU A 99 4.58 -4.98 19.03
C GLU A 99 5.58 -6.11 18.77
N GLY A 100 6.09 -6.69 19.86
CA GLY A 100 7.07 -7.76 19.84
C GLY A 100 8.53 -7.30 19.95
N THR A 101 8.80 -5.99 20.00
CA THR A 101 10.11 -5.46 20.43
C THR A 101 10.15 -5.24 21.94
N VAL A 102 11.35 -5.29 22.53
CA VAL A 102 11.54 -4.99 23.96
C VAL A 102 11.06 -3.57 24.31
N ASP A 103 11.30 -2.62 23.42
CA ASP A 103 10.88 -1.22 23.58
C ASP A 103 9.36 -1.04 23.49
N ALA A 104 8.66 -1.86 22.67
CA ALA A 104 7.20 -1.84 22.61
C ALA A 104 6.59 -2.25 23.95
N LEU A 105 7.13 -3.31 24.55
CA LEU A 105 6.69 -3.81 25.84
C LEU A 105 6.95 -2.78 26.95
N GLU A 106 8.10 -2.10 26.94
CA GLU A 106 8.43 -1.07 27.95
C GLU A 106 7.56 0.19 27.81
N LYS A 107 7.32 0.66 26.57
CA LYS A 107 6.47 1.82 26.30
C LYS A 107 5.01 1.55 26.58
N GLU A 108 4.55 0.32 26.35
CA GLU A 108 3.22 -0.12 26.79
C GLU A 108 3.01 0.04 28.30
N HIS A 109 4.05 -0.24 29.11
CA HIS A 109 4.02 -0.08 30.56
C HIS A 109 4.10 1.39 31.00
N SER A 110 4.89 2.24 30.33
CA SER A 110 5.01 3.66 30.67
C SER A 110 3.75 4.46 30.36
N ASP A 111 3.14 4.21 29.19
CA ASP A 111 1.94 4.94 28.73
C ASP A 111 0.67 4.51 29.48
N ALA A 112 0.76 3.47 30.33
CA ALA A 112 -0.29 3.15 31.29
C ALA A 112 -0.35 4.13 32.48
N SER A 113 0.70 4.94 32.67
CA SER A 113 0.82 5.90 33.79
C SER A 113 0.40 7.33 33.45
N GLU A 114 0.40 7.73 32.16
CA GLU A 114 -0.12 9.03 31.71
C GLU A 114 -1.55 8.87 31.20
N GLY A 115 -2.54 9.27 32.02
CA GLY A 115 -3.99 9.06 31.84
C GLY A 115 -4.68 9.74 30.65
N GLY A 116 -4.08 9.74 29.46
CA GLY A 116 -4.74 10.11 28.21
C GLY A 116 -5.36 8.89 27.53
N LEU A 117 -6.69 8.89 27.35
CA LEU A 117 -7.36 7.91 26.48
C LEU A 117 -6.84 8.10 25.05
N MET A 118 -6.05 7.15 24.54
CA MET A 118 -5.74 7.09 23.11
C MET A 118 -7.04 6.82 22.35
N GLU A 119 -7.41 7.72 21.43
CA GLU A 119 -8.51 7.49 20.51
C GLU A 119 -8.15 6.30 19.61
N PRO A 120 -9.04 5.31 19.44
CA PRO A 120 -8.79 4.22 18.51
C PRO A 120 -8.62 4.80 17.11
N ASP A 121 -7.56 4.39 16.43
CA ASP A 121 -7.29 4.77 15.04
C ASP A 121 -6.95 3.51 14.25
N GLN A 122 -7.35 3.50 12.99
CA GLN A 122 -6.99 2.44 12.07
C GLN A 122 -6.78 3.02 10.69
N THR A 123 -5.81 2.49 9.96
CA THR A 123 -5.52 2.90 8.59
C THR A 123 -5.25 1.66 7.76
N ILE A 124 -5.93 1.54 6.63
CA ILE A 124 -5.67 0.53 5.61
C ILE A 124 -5.06 1.21 4.38
N GLU A 125 -4.03 0.60 3.79
CA GLU A 125 -3.59 0.92 2.44
C GLU A 125 -3.58 -0.33 1.55
N ILE A 126 -4.04 -0.18 0.31
CA ILE A 126 -3.98 -1.20 -0.73
C ILE A 126 -3.23 -0.62 -1.92
N LEU A 127 -2.01 -1.13 -2.14
CA LEU A 127 -1.08 -0.64 -3.14
C LEU A 127 -1.00 -1.64 -4.28
N MET A 128 -1.51 -1.26 -5.45
CA MET A 128 -1.83 -2.13 -6.56
C MET A 128 -0.95 -1.86 -7.77
N SER A 129 -0.62 -2.89 -8.53
CA SER A 129 0.22 -2.77 -9.72
C SER A 129 -0.19 -3.79 -10.78
N ASP A 130 0.24 -3.54 -12.02
CA ASP A 130 -0.08 -4.38 -13.19
C ASP A 130 -1.59 -4.56 -13.34
N LEU A 131 -2.29 -3.42 -13.50
CA LEU A 131 -3.76 -3.36 -13.51
C LEU A 131 -4.35 -3.71 -14.87
N ASP A 132 -5.60 -4.17 -14.88
CA ASP A 132 -6.36 -4.46 -16.10
C ASP A 132 -6.40 -3.23 -17.02
N PRO A 133 -5.83 -3.30 -18.24
CA PRO A 133 -5.78 -2.15 -19.14
C PRO A 133 -7.16 -1.59 -19.50
N ALA A 134 -8.20 -2.44 -19.56
CA ALA A 134 -9.56 -1.98 -19.83
C ALA A 134 -10.12 -1.14 -18.68
N VAL A 135 -9.69 -1.41 -17.44
CA VAL A 135 -10.04 -0.59 -16.28
C VAL A 135 -9.22 0.70 -16.26
N MET A 136 -7.93 0.64 -16.59
CA MET A 136 -7.06 1.82 -16.63
C MET A 136 -7.46 2.83 -17.70
N ASP A 137 -7.99 2.35 -18.83
CA ASP A 137 -8.49 3.19 -19.93
C ASP A 137 -9.56 4.20 -19.43
N ILE A 138 -10.38 3.84 -18.42
CA ILE A 138 -11.39 4.73 -17.79
C ILE A 138 -10.74 6.02 -17.28
N PHE A 139 -9.51 5.98 -16.78
CA PHE A 139 -8.84 7.12 -16.14
C PHE A 139 -8.02 7.97 -17.13
N THR A 140 -8.49 8.06 -18.37
CA THR A 140 -7.90 8.86 -19.44
C THR A 140 -8.92 9.83 -20.01
N ARG A 141 -8.47 10.97 -20.52
CA ARG A 141 -9.34 11.95 -21.20
C ARG A 141 -9.94 11.44 -22.50
N GLN A 142 -9.40 10.35 -23.04
CA GLN A 142 -9.93 9.69 -24.24
C GLN A 142 -11.24 8.95 -23.95
N TYR A 143 -11.38 8.35 -22.75
CA TYR A 143 -12.55 7.54 -22.40
C TYR A 143 -13.52 8.26 -21.47
N SER A 144 -12.99 9.00 -20.48
CA SER A 144 -13.82 9.74 -19.53
C SER A 144 -13.84 11.23 -19.86
N ALA A 145 -15.04 11.78 -19.95
CA ALA A 145 -15.24 13.22 -20.17
C ALA A 145 -14.75 14.06 -18.98
N ASP A 146 -15.04 13.61 -17.76
CA ASP A 146 -14.68 14.27 -16.51
C ASP A 146 -14.39 13.25 -15.39
N ALA A 147 -13.93 13.77 -14.26
CA ALA A 147 -13.58 12.97 -13.08
C ALA A 147 -14.79 12.22 -12.52
N ALA A 148 -15.94 12.90 -12.41
CA ALA A 148 -17.17 12.31 -11.88
C ALA A 148 -17.67 11.11 -12.72
N ALA A 149 -17.50 11.15 -14.05
CA ALA A 149 -17.77 10.01 -14.93
C ALA A 149 -16.84 8.83 -14.62
N ALA A 150 -15.53 9.08 -14.53
CA ALA A 150 -14.55 8.05 -14.18
C ALA A 150 -14.84 7.41 -12.81
N THR A 151 -15.23 8.22 -11.82
CA THR A 151 -15.61 7.77 -10.46
C THR A 151 -16.78 6.80 -10.48
N ARG A 152 -17.86 7.14 -11.21
CA ARG A 152 -19.07 6.30 -11.30
C ARG A 152 -18.85 5.03 -12.12
N GLU A 153 -18.14 5.14 -13.24
CA GLU A 153 -17.90 4.02 -14.17
C GLU A 153 -16.98 2.97 -13.57
N SER A 154 -15.91 3.40 -12.90
CA SER A 154 -15.00 2.50 -12.19
C SER A 154 -15.59 1.87 -10.92
N GLY A 155 -16.68 2.44 -10.39
CA GLY A 155 -17.31 2.00 -9.14
C GLY A 155 -16.60 2.49 -7.87
N ILE A 156 -15.74 3.52 -7.98
CA ILE A 156 -15.07 4.14 -6.83
C ILE A 156 -16.10 4.65 -5.80
N ASP A 157 -17.20 5.21 -6.28
CA ASP A 157 -18.32 5.71 -5.47
C ASP A 157 -18.97 4.64 -4.57
N LYS A 158 -18.73 3.35 -4.86
CA LYS A 158 -19.30 2.20 -4.13
C LYS A 158 -18.31 1.53 -3.18
N ILE A 159 -17.03 1.90 -3.22
CA ILE A 159 -15.99 1.30 -2.38
C ILE A 159 -16.28 1.57 -0.90
N ILE A 160 -16.53 2.83 -0.53
CA ILE A 160 -17.06 3.21 0.77
C ILE A 160 -18.24 4.17 0.54
N PRO A 161 -19.48 3.67 0.61
CA PRO A 161 -20.68 4.48 0.39
C PRO A 161 -20.81 5.63 1.39
N GLY A 162 -21.39 6.75 0.95
CA GLY A 162 -21.68 7.90 1.81
C GLY A 162 -20.52 8.89 1.98
N MET A 163 -19.38 8.65 1.33
CA MET A 163 -18.29 9.62 1.25
C MET A 163 -18.66 10.82 0.37
N VAL A 164 -18.31 12.02 0.83
CA VAL A 164 -18.31 13.22 -0.03
C VAL A 164 -17.02 13.21 -0.82
N ILE A 165 -17.14 13.04 -2.14
CA ILE A 165 -16.01 12.86 -3.05
C ILE A 165 -15.65 14.19 -3.71
N ASP A 166 -14.35 14.52 -3.66
CA ASP A 166 -13.69 15.53 -4.50
C ASP A 166 -12.69 14.80 -5.40
N ASP A 167 -12.95 14.79 -6.70
CA ASP A 167 -12.21 14.01 -7.70
C ASP A 167 -11.62 14.89 -8.81
N PHE A 168 -10.53 14.40 -9.39
CA PHE A 168 -9.84 15.09 -10.46
C PHE A 168 -9.27 14.11 -11.49
N LEU A 169 -9.54 14.38 -12.76
CA LEU A 169 -9.03 13.63 -13.92
C LEU A 169 -7.96 14.46 -14.61
N PHE A 170 -6.73 13.96 -14.62
CA PHE A 170 -5.58 14.63 -15.20
C PHE A 170 -5.57 14.51 -16.73
N ASP A 171 -4.74 15.34 -17.37
CA ASP A 171 -4.56 15.38 -18.83
C ASP A 171 -3.11 14.98 -19.17
N PRO A 172 -2.88 14.05 -20.11
CA PRO A 172 -3.88 13.30 -20.89
C PRO A 172 -4.57 12.17 -20.12
N CYS A 173 -3.99 11.76 -18.98
CA CYS A 173 -4.48 10.68 -18.16
C CYS A 173 -4.00 10.81 -16.72
N GLY A 174 -4.58 10.00 -15.84
CA GLY A 174 -4.32 10.01 -14.41
C GLY A 174 -5.56 10.44 -13.65
N TYR A 175 -5.73 9.95 -12.44
CA TYR A 175 -6.88 10.30 -11.61
C TYR A 175 -6.50 10.36 -10.14
N SER A 176 -7.06 11.32 -9.40
CA SER A 176 -6.96 11.37 -7.95
C SER A 176 -8.28 11.78 -7.32
N MET A 177 -8.55 11.29 -6.12
CA MET A 177 -9.71 11.71 -5.36
C MET A 177 -9.48 11.65 -3.86
N ASN A 178 -10.26 12.46 -3.16
CA ASN A 178 -10.45 12.38 -1.71
C ASN A 178 -11.94 12.16 -1.43
N GLY A 179 -12.23 11.24 -0.51
CA GLY A 179 -13.53 11.05 0.09
C GLY A 179 -13.47 11.43 1.57
N VAL A 180 -14.44 12.19 2.07
CA VAL A 180 -14.56 12.49 3.49
C VAL A 180 -15.98 12.22 3.99
N ALA A 181 -16.10 11.72 5.22
CA ALA A 181 -17.36 11.52 5.92
C ALA A 181 -17.47 12.45 7.15
N LYS A 182 -18.70 12.62 7.65
CA LYS A 182 -19.01 13.59 8.73
C LYS A 182 -18.32 13.28 10.06
N ASP A 183 -17.95 12.03 10.29
CA ASP A 183 -17.28 11.53 11.48
C ASP A 183 -15.75 11.68 11.43
N GLY A 184 -15.22 12.33 10.38
CA GLY A 184 -13.78 12.53 10.20
C GLY A 184 -13.08 11.36 9.52
N CYS A 185 -13.82 10.35 9.07
CA CYS A 185 -13.26 9.31 8.21
C CYS A 185 -12.93 9.85 6.83
N TYR A 186 -11.86 9.32 6.23
CA TYR A 186 -11.43 9.64 4.89
C TYR A 186 -11.16 8.39 4.06
N MET A 187 -11.15 8.57 2.74
CA MET A 187 -10.49 7.70 1.80
C MET A 187 -9.77 8.55 0.75
N THR A 188 -8.70 8.02 0.15
CA THR A 188 -8.05 8.65 -0.98
C THR A 188 -7.58 7.60 -1.98
N ILE A 189 -7.69 7.94 -3.27
CA ILE A 189 -7.25 7.08 -4.36
C ILE A 189 -6.41 7.89 -5.34
N HIS A 190 -5.27 7.34 -5.75
CA HIS A 190 -4.40 7.88 -6.79
C HIS A 190 -4.14 6.81 -7.84
N ILE A 191 -4.25 7.19 -9.12
CA ILE A 191 -4.23 6.28 -10.26
C ILE A 191 -3.28 6.82 -11.32
N THR A 192 -2.26 6.02 -11.61
CA THR A 192 -1.34 6.17 -12.75
C THR A 192 -1.68 5.08 -13.77
N PRO A 193 -2.45 5.39 -14.84
CA PRO A 193 -3.03 4.38 -15.75
C PRO A 193 -2.06 3.86 -16.82
N GLU A 194 -0.87 4.44 -16.97
CA GLU A 194 0.07 4.10 -18.04
C GLU A 194 0.45 2.62 -18.01
N ARG A 195 0.26 1.93 -19.14
CA ARG A 195 0.41 0.46 -19.23
C ARG A 195 1.77 -0.07 -18.78
N SER A 196 2.84 0.69 -19.02
CA SER A 196 4.20 0.30 -18.66
C SER A 196 4.49 0.35 -17.15
N CYS A 197 3.68 1.07 -16.38
CA CYS A 197 3.92 1.30 -14.96
C CYS A 197 2.61 1.53 -14.18
N SER A 198 1.54 0.84 -14.58
CA SER A 198 0.22 1.05 -13.98
C SER A 198 0.25 0.85 -12.47
N TYR A 199 -0.30 1.82 -11.74
CA TYR A 199 -0.25 1.86 -10.29
C TYR A 199 -1.52 2.49 -9.73
N VAL A 200 -2.08 1.88 -8.68
CA VAL A 200 -3.18 2.47 -7.91
C VAL A 200 -2.88 2.34 -6.43
N SER A 201 -3.03 3.43 -5.67
CA SER A 201 -3.09 3.36 -4.21
C SER A 201 -4.48 3.70 -3.73
N PHE A 202 -5.03 2.86 -2.87
CA PHE A 202 -6.19 3.16 -2.03
C PHE A 202 -5.72 3.29 -0.58
N GLU A 203 -6.23 4.28 0.14
CA GLU A 203 -6.00 4.45 1.57
C GLU A 203 -7.28 4.92 2.26
N SER A 204 -7.55 4.44 3.47
CA SER A 204 -8.69 4.90 4.28
C SER A 204 -8.44 4.64 5.76
N ASN A 205 -9.11 5.42 6.62
CA ASN A 205 -9.13 5.18 8.07
C ASN A 205 -10.48 4.69 8.61
N VAL A 206 -11.38 4.19 7.74
CA VAL A 206 -12.76 3.88 8.13
C VAL A 206 -12.85 2.70 9.13
N PRO A 207 -13.44 2.94 10.33
CA PRO A 207 -14.46 2.16 11.00
C PRO A 207 -14.82 0.69 10.82
N VAL A 208 -14.01 -0.29 10.42
CA VAL A 208 -14.54 -1.66 10.21
C VAL A 208 -14.03 -2.72 11.18
N SER A 209 -14.89 -3.70 11.49
CA SER A 209 -14.53 -4.90 12.24
C SER A 209 -13.76 -5.92 11.39
N SER A 210 -13.99 -5.92 10.08
CA SER A 210 -13.19 -6.63 9.08
C SER A 210 -13.11 -5.80 7.80
N TYR A 211 -11.92 -5.73 7.21
CA TYR A 211 -11.68 -5.07 5.93
C TYR A 211 -12.02 -5.95 4.71
N ASP A 212 -12.46 -7.20 4.89
CA ASP A 212 -12.67 -8.14 3.78
C ASP A 212 -13.56 -7.57 2.66
N GLU A 213 -14.68 -6.93 3.02
CA GLU A 213 -15.61 -6.35 2.05
C GLU A 213 -15.05 -5.10 1.35
N VAL A 214 -14.27 -4.28 2.08
CA VAL A 214 -13.62 -3.10 1.51
C VAL A 214 -12.53 -3.54 0.53
N ILE A 215 -11.70 -4.49 0.93
CA ILE A 215 -10.66 -5.09 0.09
C ILE A 215 -11.29 -5.71 -1.17
N ALA A 216 -12.35 -6.50 -1.03
CA ALA A 216 -13.04 -7.12 -2.17
C ALA A 216 -13.54 -6.07 -3.17
N ARG A 217 -14.17 -4.98 -2.69
CA ARG A 217 -14.65 -3.89 -3.56
C ARG A 217 -13.52 -3.14 -4.26
N VAL A 218 -12.43 -2.84 -3.56
CA VAL A 218 -11.25 -2.20 -4.16
C VAL A 218 -10.65 -3.10 -5.26
N LEU A 219 -10.45 -4.39 -4.97
CA LEU A 219 -9.90 -5.34 -5.95
C LEU A 219 -10.84 -5.57 -7.14
N GLN A 220 -12.16 -5.54 -6.92
CA GLN A 220 -13.15 -5.64 -7.99
C GLN A 220 -13.15 -4.41 -8.91
N ALA A 221 -13.00 -3.21 -8.33
CA ALA A 221 -12.94 -1.96 -9.08
C ALA A 221 -11.69 -1.88 -9.96
N PHE A 222 -10.53 -2.27 -9.42
CA PHE A 222 -9.24 -2.02 -10.09
C PHE A 222 -8.59 -3.23 -10.77
N ARG A 223 -8.99 -4.45 -10.40
CA ARG A 223 -8.49 -5.73 -10.97
C ARG A 223 -6.97 -5.78 -11.15
N PRO A 224 -6.18 -5.58 -10.08
CA PRO A 224 -4.73 -5.65 -10.17
C PRO A 224 -4.24 -7.10 -10.29
N ALA A 225 -3.14 -7.33 -11.01
CA ALA A 225 -2.49 -8.64 -10.99
C ALA A 225 -1.75 -8.89 -9.67
N LYS A 226 -1.25 -7.84 -9.01
CA LYS A 226 -0.59 -7.91 -7.70
C LYS A 226 -0.89 -6.70 -6.83
N PHE A 227 -0.94 -6.91 -5.52
CA PHE A 227 -1.13 -5.82 -4.55
C PHE A 227 -0.43 -6.11 -3.23
N VAL A 228 -0.13 -5.03 -2.48
CA VAL A 228 0.35 -5.05 -1.10
C VAL A 228 -0.73 -4.42 -0.22
N LEU A 229 -0.96 -5.03 0.94
CA LEU A 229 -1.92 -4.55 1.95
C LEU A 229 -1.14 -4.17 3.21
N THR A 230 -1.37 -2.96 3.72
CA THR A 230 -0.91 -2.55 5.05
C THR A 230 -2.13 -2.18 5.90
N VAL A 231 -2.08 -2.55 7.18
CA VAL A 231 -3.12 -2.20 8.15
C VAL A 231 -2.44 -1.77 9.44
N PHE A 232 -2.74 -0.55 9.86
CA PHE A 232 -2.42 0.00 11.17
C PHE A 232 -3.68 0.00 12.00
N ALA A 233 -3.58 -0.42 13.26
CA ALA A 233 -4.68 -0.32 14.21
C ALA A 233 -4.09 -0.05 15.59
N THR A 234 -4.61 0.97 16.27
CA THR A 234 -4.31 1.24 17.67
C THR A 234 -5.52 0.81 18.50
N PRO A 235 -5.34 -0.12 19.47
CA PRO A 235 -6.47 -0.66 20.22
C PRO A 235 -7.09 0.39 21.15
N VAL A 236 -8.40 0.25 21.40
CA VAL A 236 -9.08 0.95 22.49
C VAL A 236 -8.53 0.42 23.81
N ARG A 237 -7.83 1.27 24.58
CA ARG A 237 -7.52 0.93 25.97
C ARG A 237 -8.78 1.11 26.81
N LEU A 238 -9.47 0.01 27.12
CA LEU A 238 -10.52 0.01 28.14
C LEU A 238 -9.87 0.23 29.51
N SER A 239 -9.97 1.44 30.06
CA SER A 239 -9.60 1.70 31.45
C SER A 239 -10.60 1.00 32.38
N GLY A 240 -10.29 -0.23 32.82
CA GLY A 240 -11.10 -0.91 33.82
C GLY A 240 -11.00 -2.43 33.80
N SER A 241 -9.85 -2.98 34.20
CA SER A 241 -9.88 -4.31 34.81
C SER A 241 -10.34 -4.14 36.25
N VAL A 242 -11.64 -4.30 36.48
CA VAL A 242 -12.16 -4.60 37.82
C VAL A 242 -11.44 -5.88 38.25
N ARG A 243 -10.65 -5.82 39.32
CA ARG A 243 -10.10 -7.02 39.97
C ARG A 243 -11.30 -7.91 40.33
N GLY A 244 -11.53 -8.96 39.55
CA GLY A 244 -12.42 -10.05 39.96
C GLY A 244 -11.90 -10.69 41.25
N PRO A 245 -12.77 -11.24 42.10
CA PRO A 245 -12.35 -11.81 43.37
C PRO A 245 -11.36 -12.95 43.13
N VAL A 246 -10.28 -12.94 43.91
CA VAL A 246 -9.26 -13.98 43.92
C VAL A 246 -9.93 -15.29 44.35
N ALA A 247 -9.96 -16.29 43.48
CA ALA A 247 -10.47 -17.61 43.84
C ALA A 247 -9.41 -18.35 44.67
N GLU A 248 -9.77 -18.74 45.89
CA GLU A 248 -9.03 -19.74 46.68
C GLU A 248 -9.07 -21.09 45.96
N GLU A 249 -7.90 -21.72 45.79
CA GLU A 249 -7.81 -23.09 45.29
C GLU A 249 -8.25 -24.09 46.36
N VAL A 250 -9.32 -24.85 46.08
CA VAL A 250 -9.64 -26.08 46.80
C VAL A 250 -9.17 -27.26 45.95
N PRO A 251 -8.34 -28.19 46.46
CA PRO A 251 -7.81 -29.29 45.65
C PRO A 251 -8.88 -30.37 45.44
N GLY A 252 -9.11 -30.75 44.17
CA GLY A 252 -9.84 -31.97 43.82
C GLY A 252 -11.30 -31.77 43.42
N ALA A 253 -11.56 -31.07 42.32
CA ALA A 253 -12.78 -31.26 41.54
C ALA A 253 -12.53 -30.80 40.09
N GLY A 254 -12.86 -31.67 39.12
CA GLY A 254 -12.69 -31.39 37.70
C GLY A 254 -13.43 -30.12 37.26
N ARG A 255 -12.76 -29.29 36.45
CA ARG A 255 -13.31 -28.01 35.99
C ARG A 255 -14.13 -28.22 34.72
N VAL A 256 -15.45 -28.08 34.82
CA VAL A 256 -16.31 -27.71 33.68
C VAL A 256 -16.39 -26.19 33.66
N LEU A 257 -15.87 -25.54 32.62
CA LEU A 257 -15.97 -24.09 32.42
C LEU A 257 -17.27 -23.77 31.66
N PRO A 258 -18.06 -22.76 32.10
CA PRO A 258 -19.17 -22.26 31.30
C PRO A 258 -18.63 -21.40 30.15
N ALA A 259 -19.26 -21.48 28.98
CA ALA A 259 -18.98 -20.65 27.82
C ALA A 259 -19.27 -19.17 28.14
N GLY A 260 -18.22 -18.35 28.20
CA GLY A 260 -18.33 -16.92 28.47
C GLY A 260 -17.13 -16.17 27.88
N VAL A 261 -17.39 -15.47 26.78
CA VAL A 261 -16.61 -14.38 26.17
C VAL A 261 -15.09 -14.53 26.25
N ALA A 262 -14.54 -15.29 25.30
CA ALA A 262 -13.11 -15.26 25.04
C ALA A 262 -12.73 -13.86 24.53
N ALA A 263 -11.96 -13.13 25.34
CA ALA A 263 -11.11 -12.06 24.85
C ALA A 263 -10.23 -12.66 23.74
N LEU A 264 -10.43 -12.20 22.51
CA LEU A 264 -9.63 -12.60 21.36
C LEU A 264 -8.33 -11.79 21.41
N PRO A 265 -7.14 -12.41 21.58
CA PRO A 265 -5.90 -11.76 21.24
C PRO A 265 -5.77 -11.89 19.72
N VAL A 266 -6.17 -10.85 19.00
CA VAL A 266 -5.82 -10.72 17.58
C VAL A 266 -5.07 -9.42 17.44
N LEU A 267 -3.77 -9.45 17.73
CA LEU A 267 -2.86 -8.54 17.06
C LEU A 267 -1.78 -9.38 16.38
N GLY A 268 -1.84 -9.35 15.07
CA GLY A 268 -0.77 -9.79 14.21
C GLY A 268 -0.81 -8.84 13.04
N LEU A 269 0.29 -8.12 12.81
CA LEU A 269 0.54 -7.52 11.52
C LEU A 269 0.65 -8.66 10.50
N ARG A 270 -0.50 -9.12 9.98
CA ARG A 270 -0.54 -10.15 8.96
C ARG A 270 -0.31 -9.48 7.62
N ALA A 271 0.95 -9.38 7.22
CA ALA A 271 1.31 -9.22 5.83
C ALA A 271 0.88 -10.50 5.08
N ALA A 272 -0.40 -10.61 4.74
CA ALA A 272 -0.93 -11.73 3.99
C ALA A 272 -0.81 -11.41 2.50
N VAL A 273 0.27 -11.87 1.85
CA VAL A 273 0.25 -12.04 0.40
C VAL A 273 -0.56 -13.30 0.12
N ARG A 274 -1.87 -13.15 -0.13
CA ARG A 274 -2.66 -14.25 -0.68
C ARG A 274 -2.40 -14.32 -2.18
N PRO A 275 -1.93 -15.45 -2.73
CA PRO A 275 -2.00 -15.65 -4.17
C PRO A 275 -3.47 -15.60 -4.58
N VAL A 276 -3.79 -14.75 -5.57
CA VAL A 276 -5.11 -14.73 -6.20
C VAL A 276 -5.36 -16.14 -6.75
N ARG A 277 -6.26 -16.90 -6.13
CA ARG A 277 -6.83 -18.10 -6.77
C ARG A 277 -7.58 -17.60 -8.00
N GLN A 278 -7.27 -18.16 -9.16
CA GLN A 278 -8.04 -17.95 -10.37
C GLN A 278 -9.53 -18.11 -10.04
N VAL A 279 -10.31 -17.08 -10.36
CA VAL A 279 -11.77 -17.14 -10.41
C VAL A 279 -12.12 -18.30 -11.36
N PRO A 280 -13.02 -19.23 -10.99
CA PRO A 280 -13.42 -20.30 -11.90
C PRO A 280 -13.99 -19.68 -13.19
N GLU A 281 -13.49 -20.11 -14.34
CA GLU A 281 -14.07 -19.73 -15.64
C GLU A 281 -15.57 -19.98 -15.61
N LEU A 282 -16.36 -18.91 -15.78
CA LEU A 282 -17.75 -19.07 -16.19
C LEU A 282 -17.74 -19.76 -17.55
N ARG A 283 -18.26 -20.98 -17.59
CA ARG A 283 -18.51 -21.75 -18.81
C ARG A 283 -19.17 -20.85 -19.85
N SER A 284 -18.50 -20.71 -21.00
CA SER A 284 -18.97 -19.98 -22.16
C SER A 284 -20.37 -20.45 -22.58
N ALA A 285 -21.33 -19.52 -22.58
CA ALA A 285 -22.61 -19.70 -23.27
C ALA A 285 -22.38 -19.86 -24.79
N PRO A 286 -23.22 -20.62 -25.51
CA PRO A 286 -23.05 -20.88 -26.93
C PRO A 286 -23.12 -19.59 -27.76
N ARG A 287 -22.19 -19.44 -28.70
CA ARG A 287 -22.07 -18.30 -29.62
C ARG A 287 -23.35 -18.10 -30.43
N ALA A 288 -23.89 -16.88 -30.39
CA ALA A 288 -24.87 -16.40 -31.37
C ALA A 288 -24.24 -16.34 -32.79
N PRO A 289 -25.03 -16.57 -33.86
CA PRO A 289 -24.53 -16.63 -35.23
C PRO A 289 -24.05 -15.26 -35.73
N ARG A 290 -22.91 -15.25 -36.41
CA ARG A 290 -22.31 -14.05 -37.03
C ARG A 290 -23.20 -13.53 -38.17
N PRO A 291 -23.40 -12.21 -38.31
CA PRO A 291 -24.03 -11.64 -39.50
C PRO A 291 -23.12 -11.79 -40.72
N ARG A 292 -23.73 -12.10 -41.87
CA ARG A 292 -23.08 -12.27 -43.17
C ARG A 292 -22.43 -10.96 -43.65
N PRO A 293 -21.26 -10.99 -44.32
CA PRO A 293 -20.72 -9.80 -44.97
C PRO A 293 -21.51 -9.48 -46.24
N ALA A 294 -21.88 -8.21 -46.39
CA ALA A 294 -22.48 -7.66 -47.59
C ALA A 294 -21.47 -7.69 -48.76
N ALA A 295 -21.97 -7.99 -49.95
CA ALA A 295 -21.19 -8.09 -51.17
C ALA A 295 -20.94 -6.73 -51.84
N ALA A 296 -19.79 -6.68 -52.53
CA ALA A 296 -19.41 -5.84 -53.67
C ALA A 296 -19.08 -4.35 -53.45
N CYS A 297 -17.84 -3.97 -53.76
CA CYS A 297 -17.56 -3.35 -55.06
C CYS A 297 -16.04 -3.38 -55.36
N ALA A 298 -15.67 -4.04 -56.45
CA ALA A 298 -14.30 -4.08 -56.95
C ALA A 298 -13.94 -2.75 -57.63
N ARG A 299 -12.84 -2.12 -57.22
CA ARG A 299 -12.09 -1.16 -58.04
C ARG A 299 -10.60 -1.48 -57.92
N ARG A 300 -10.01 -1.93 -59.04
CA ARG A 300 -8.57 -2.14 -59.23
C ARG A 300 -7.85 -0.79 -59.16
N ALA A 301 -6.81 -0.70 -58.34
CA ALA A 301 -5.77 0.34 -58.42
C ALA A 301 -4.48 -0.28 -59.01
N PRO A 302 -3.75 0.41 -59.90
CA PRO A 302 -2.56 -0.13 -60.55
C PRO A 302 -1.29 0.01 -59.67
N ALA A 303 -0.36 -0.93 -59.88
CA ALA A 303 0.95 -1.03 -59.22
C ALA A 303 1.97 0.02 -59.75
N PRO A 304 3.00 0.38 -58.95
CA PRO A 304 3.99 1.40 -59.32
C PRO A 304 5.10 0.86 -60.24
N PRO A 305 5.83 1.73 -60.97
CA PRO A 305 6.86 1.31 -61.92
C PRO A 305 8.18 0.95 -61.23
N THR A 306 8.85 -0.02 -61.85
CA THR A 306 10.17 -0.56 -61.52
C THR A 306 11.30 0.29 -62.13
N VAL A 307 12.41 0.43 -61.40
CA VAL A 307 13.69 0.95 -61.91
C VAL A 307 14.80 -0.08 -61.63
N ARG A 308 15.45 -0.54 -62.71
CA ARG A 308 16.78 -1.21 -62.78
C ARG A 308 17.87 -0.12 -62.70
N ALA A 309 19.12 -0.28 -62.29
CA ALA A 309 19.98 -1.35 -61.77
C ALA A 309 21.31 -0.67 -61.35
N ALA A 310 22.13 -1.28 -60.48
CA ALA A 310 23.61 -1.32 -60.57
C ALA A 310 24.20 -2.09 -59.37
N GLY A 311 25.19 -2.94 -59.63
CA GLY A 311 25.72 -3.94 -58.70
C GLY A 311 26.75 -3.45 -57.68
N GLY A 312 27.22 -4.40 -56.87
CA GLY A 312 28.31 -4.17 -55.92
C GLY A 312 28.47 -5.30 -54.90
N ALA A 313 29.33 -6.25 -55.23
CA ALA A 313 30.23 -7.05 -54.38
C ALA A 313 29.72 -7.76 -53.10
N GLU A 314 29.97 -9.08 -53.11
CA GLU A 314 29.96 -10.02 -51.99
C GLU A 314 30.83 -9.58 -50.80
N ARG A 315 30.32 -9.72 -49.58
CA ARG A 315 31.11 -10.18 -48.41
C ARG A 315 30.23 -11.05 -47.50
N ARG A 316 30.61 -12.33 -47.38
CA ARG A 316 30.10 -13.28 -46.38
C ARG A 316 30.59 -12.88 -44.99
N ALA A 317 29.68 -12.80 -44.02
CA ALA A 317 29.99 -12.73 -42.59
C ALA A 317 29.53 -14.04 -41.89
N PRO A 318 30.26 -14.55 -40.88
CA PRO A 318 30.01 -15.87 -40.30
C PRO A 318 28.80 -15.88 -39.33
N ARG A 319 28.09 -17.01 -39.33
CA ARG A 319 26.95 -17.32 -38.44
C ARG A 319 27.40 -17.37 -36.97
N ALA A 320 26.67 -16.65 -36.11
CA ALA A 320 26.76 -16.80 -34.66
C ALA A 320 26.06 -18.09 -34.18
N PRO A 321 26.57 -18.77 -33.12
CA PRO A 321 25.99 -20.01 -32.62
C PRO A 321 24.71 -19.76 -31.81
N ALA A 322 23.77 -20.71 -31.91
CA ALA A 322 22.49 -20.69 -31.21
C ALA A 322 22.68 -20.90 -29.68
N PRO A 323 21.85 -20.26 -28.83
CA PRO A 323 21.89 -20.47 -27.39
C PRO A 323 21.30 -21.83 -26.98
N PRO A 324 21.78 -22.45 -25.88
CA PRO A 324 21.28 -23.72 -25.39
C PRO A 324 19.89 -23.59 -24.74
N PRO A 325 19.08 -24.67 -24.70
CA PRO A 325 17.73 -24.67 -24.13
C PRO A 325 17.76 -24.55 -22.60
N PRO A 326 16.70 -24.00 -21.97
CA PRO A 326 16.61 -23.92 -20.51
C PRO A 326 16.30 -25.30 -19.91
N PRO A 327 16.80 -25.61 -18.70
CA PRO A 327 16.42 -26.83 -17.99
C PRO A 327 15.00 -26.71 -17.42
N ALA A 328 14.26 -27.82 -17.52
CA ALA A 328 12.91 -27.98 -17.00
C ALA A 328 12.89 -28.18 -15.47
N GLY A 329 11.88 -27.60 -14.83
CA GLY A 329 11.10 -28.23 -13.76
C GLY A 329 11.78 -28.51 -12.41
N GLY A 330 11.51 -27.64 -11.44
CA GLY A 330 11.71 -27.94 -10.02
C GLY A 330 10.72 -27.13 -9.18
N ALA A 331 9.54 -27.69 -8.96
CA ALA A 331 8.57 -27.19 -8.00
C ALA A 331 9.18 -27.27 -6.59
N GLY A 332 9.21 -26.14 -5.88
CA GLY A 332 9.63 -26.07 -4.49
C GLY A 332 9.00 -24.83 -3.87
N ALA A 333 7.86 -25.03 -3.22
CA ALA A 333 7.21 -24.03 -2.40
C ALA A 333 8.23 -23.49 -1.36
N ARG A 334 8.57 -22.21 -1.47
CA ARG A 334 9.29 -21.49 -0.41
C ARG A 334 8.31 -20.53 0.23
N GLY A 335 7.95 -20.83 1.47
CA GLY A 335 7.21 -19.91 2.33
C GLY A 335 7.99 -18.60 2.46
N ALA A 336 7.29 -17.48 2.34
CA ALA A 336 7.86 -16.18 2.59
C ALA A 336 8.03 -15.99 4.10
N THR A 337 9.28 -15.97 4.55
CA THR A 337 9.66 -15.52 5.90
C THR A 337 9.56 -14.00 5.94
N VAL A 338 8.74 -13.45 6.86
CA VAL A 338 8.73 -12.02 7.17
C VAL A 338 9.97 -11.72 8.02
N VAL A 339 10.91 -10.93 7.50
CA VAL A 339 12.09 -10.52 8.25
C VAL A 339 11.86 -9.09 8.76
N LEU A 340 11.54 -8.95 10.04
CA LEU A 340 11.65 -7.68 10.74
C LEU A 340 13.14 -7.39 10.95
N ARG A 341 13.75 -6.55 10.10
CA ARG A 341 15.11 -6.05 10.35
C ARG A 341 15.01 -4.76 11.14
N ASP A 342 15.14 -4.85 12.46
CA ASP A 342 15.37 -3.68 13.31
C ASP A 342 16.82 -3.21 13.12
N ARG A 343 17.00 -1.94 12.72
CA ARG A 343 18.32 -1.30 12.68
C ARG A 343 18.52 -0.51 13.97
N ALA A 344 18.67 -1.21 15.08
CA ALA A 344 19.20 -0.61 16.31
C ALA A 344 20.73 -0.45 16.17
N ALA A 345 21.19 0.77 15.90
CA ALA A 345 22.62 1.10 15.86
C ALA A 345 23.08 1.79 17.16
N ARG A 346 23.68 0.97 18.04
CA ARG A 346 24.80 1.20 18.98
C ARG A 346 24.72 2.34 20.02
N LEU A 347 24.82 1.93 21.29
CA LEU A 347 25.77 2.53 22.24
C LEU A 347 26.68 1.44 22.85
N SER A 348 27.90 1.86 23.18
CA SER A 348 29.12 1.12 23.45
C SER A 348 29.27 0.57 24.88
N ASP A 349 29.98 -0.56 24.98
CA ASP A 349 30.98 -0.94 25.99
C ASP A 349 30.63 -1.06 27.49
N ARG A 350 31.09 -2.20 28.03
CA ARG A 350 31.35 -2.58 29.44
C ARG A 350 30.15 -3.05 30.28
N LEU A 351 30.03 -4.36 30.42
CA LEU A 351 30.24 -5.01 31.72
C LEU A 351 30.41 -6.53 31.57
N THR A 352 31.54 -6.98 32.11
CA THR A 352 32.04 -8.34 32.15
C THR A 352 31.44 -9.08 33.36
N LEU A 353 31.40 -10.42 33.28
CA LEU A 353 31.33 -11.44 34.35
C LEU A 353 29.93 -12.05 34.67
N PRO A 354 29.87 -13.27 35.23
CA PRO A 354 30.08 -14.52 34.49
C PRO A 354 28.91 -15.52 34.70
N PHE A 355 28.95 -16.59 33.92
CA PHE A 355 28.13 -17.79 34.10
C PHE A 355 28.32 -18.43 35.48
N HIS A 356 27.19 -18.83 36.08
CA HIS A 356 27.07 -20.08 36.81
C HIS A 356 25.73 -20.74 36.49
#